data_AF-A0AAD5FSQ8-F1
#
_entry.id   AF-A0AAD5FSQ8-F1
#
_cell.length_a   1.000
_cell.length_b   1.000
_cell.length_c   1.000
_cell.angle_alpha   90.00
_cell.angle_beta   90.00
_cell.angle_gamma   90.00
#
_symmetry.space_group_name_H-M   'P 1'
#
loop_
_entity.id
_entity.type
_entity.pdbx_description
1 polymer ?
#
loop_
_entity_poly.entity_id
_entity_poly.type
_entity_poly.pdbx_seq_one_letter_code
_entity_poly.pdbx_strand_id
1 'polypeptide(L)'
;MSHEQQESFCEKLSGELRHFRWREIFTWKLLRMLAMGQGLSALICGTAVTSQYLATEFQLDVPMFQSCINYVLLCLTYTTALCFKKGNENILQILKTKWWKYLLLGLVDVEANYAVVKAYQYTTLTSIQLLDCFILPVLLILSRIFLKTRYRIVHYVAVFVCLAGVGAMVGADLVSGRDQGSSSNILLGDGLVIISATLYAVSNLCQEYIVKNKSRIEFLGMVGLFGTLISGIQLGVLEHMEVGNIQWKWQIALLLCGFAMCMYTLYSCMPVVISMTSATAVNLSLLTADLFSIFCGIFLFQYTFSGLYVVSLLVIMVGFIMFNAVPTPSQSPEPVSQEAGQDNQAVEHDDERQVGSVVKNQEKCVIDANLENLAAKNGHILRSVKM
;
A
#
# COMPACT_ATOMS: atom_id res chain seq x y z
N MET A 1 -35.05 -10.32 7.76
CA MET A 1 -34.05 -10.78 8.75
C MET A 1 -34.80 -10.97 10.05
N SER A 2 -34.86 -12.18 10.60
CA SER A 2 -35.67 -12.49 11.80
C SER A 2 -35.00 -12.01 13.09
N HIS A 3 -35.79 -11.70 14.13
CA HIS A 3 -35.33 -11.16 15.41
C HIS A 3 -34.22 -12.02 16.07
N GLU A 4 -34.29 -13.36 15.96
CA GLU A 4 -33.26 -14.29 16.48
C GLU A 4 -31.91 -14.17 15.76
N GLN A 5 -31.91 -13.91 14.44
CA GLN A 5 -30.66 -13.68 13.69
C GLN A 5 -29.97 -12.38 14.15
N GLN A 6 -30.76 -11.38 14.54
CA GLN A 6 -30.24 -10.10 15.01
C GLN A 6 -29.66 -10.21 16.43
N GLU A 7 -30.30 -10.96 17.33
CA GLU A 7 -29.75 -11.22 18.68
C GLU A 7 -28.48 -12.06 18.62
N SER A 8 -28.44 -13.13 17.82
CA SER A 8 -27.23 -13.95 17.63
C SER A 8 -26.06 -13.16 17.02
N PHE A 9 -26.36 -12.24 16.09
CA PHE A 9 -25.36 -11.32 15.54
C PHE A 9 -24.88 -10.33 16.60
N CYS A 10 -25.80 -9.75 17.40
CA CYS A 10 -25.47 -8.81 18.46
C CYS A 10 -24.63 -9.46 19.57
N GLU A 11 -24.93 -10.70 19.96
CA GLU A 11 -24.13 -11.47 20.92
C GLU A 11 -22.75 -11.85 20.38
N LYS A 12 -22.64 -12.26 19.11
CA LYS A 12 -21.33 -12.49 18.47
C LYS A 12 -20.51 -11.21 18.38
N LEU A 13 -21.14 -10.10 18.02
CA LEU A 13 -20.50 -8.80 17.92
C LEU A 13 -20.05 -8.30 19.30
N SER A 14 -20.93 -8.41 20.29
CA SER A 14 -20.66 -8.09 21.71
C SER A 14 -19.57 -8.98 22.27
N GLY A 15 -19.58 -10.28 21.99
CA GLY A 15 -18.54 -11.23 22.41
C GLY A 15 -17.17 -10.88 21.82
N GLU A 16 -17.08 -10.61 20.51
CA GLU A 16 -15.84 -10.19 19.84
C GLU A 16 -15.35 -8.81 20.32
N LEU A 17 -16.26 -7.85 20.55
CA LEU A 17 -15.94 -6.51 21.10
C LEU A 17 -15.60 -6.53 22.59
N ARG A 18 -16.13 -7.47 23.37
CA ARG A 18 -15.92 -7.59 24.81
C ARG A 18 -14.66 -8.40 25.14
N HIS A 19 -14.22 -9.27 24.22
CA HIS A 19 -12.90 -9.90 24.25
C HIS A 19 -11.79 -9.04 23.63
N PHE A 20 -12.10 -7.80 23.24
CA PHE A 20 -11.15 -6.77 22.84
C PHE A 20 -10.32 -6.38 24.08
N ARG A 21 -9.24 -7.14 24.33
CA ARG A 21 -8.33 -6.90 25.45
C ARG A 21 -7.65 -5.55 25.24
N TRP A 22 -8.09 -4.54 25.99
CA TRP A 22 -7.50 -3.19 25.99
C TRP A 22 -5.97 -3.18 26.24
N ARG A 23 -5.41 -4.23 26.86
CA ARG A 23 -3.95 -4.42 27.00
C ARG A 23 -3.22 -4.81 25.71
N GLU A 24 -3.91 -5.30 24.68
CA GLU A 24 -3.32 -5.66 23.37
C GLU A 24 -3.43 -4.52 22.35
N ILE A 25 -4.31 -3.53 22.56
CA ILE A 25 -4.44 -2.33 21.72
C ILE A 25 -3.12 -1.52 21.72
N PHE A 26 -2.39 -1.53 22.84
CA PHE A 26 -1.11 -0.82 22.98
C PHE A 26 0.11 -1.71 22.72
N THR A 27 -0.02 -2.71 21.83
CA THR A 27 1.16 -3.45 21.38
C THR A 27 2.01 -2.53 20.51
N TRP A 28 3.32 -2.46 20.75
CA TRP A 28 4.27 -1.68 19.92
C TRP A 28 4.11 -1.91 18.41
N LYS A 29 3.66 -3.11 18.02
CA LYS A 29 3.30 -3.45 16.64
C LYS A 29 2.16 -2.57 16.09
N LEU A 30 1.07 -2.38 16.82
CA LEU A 30 -0.08 -1.58 16.39
C LEU A 30 0.26 -0.10 16.32
N LEU A 31 1.01 0.41 17.30
CA LEU A 31 1.51 1.79 17.27
C LEU A 31 2.42 2.03 16.06
N ARG A 32 3.31 1.08 15.75
CA ARG A 32 4.17 1.16 14.56
C ARG A 32 3.36 1.15 13.26
N MET A 33 2.36 0.27 13.14
CA MET A 33 1.48 0.21 11.95
C MET A 33 0.70 1.52 11.79
N LEU A 34 0.18 2.06 12.89
CA LEU A 34 -0.50 3.35 12.91
C LEU A 34 0.44 4.49 12.47
N ALA A 35 1.62 4.59 13.08
CA ALA A 35 2.59 5.63 12.74
C ALA A 35 3.00 5.58 11.25
N MET A 36 3.18 4.38 10.69
CA MET A 36 3.51 4.22 9.28
C MET A 36 2.35 4.61 8.36
N GLY A 37 1.10 4.24 8.70
CA GLY A 37 -0.10 4.63 7.95
C GLY A 37 -0.37 6.14 8.00
N GLN A 38 -0.16 6.77 9.16
CA GLN A 38 -0.26 8.22 9.31
C GLN A 38 0.87 8.95 8.55
N GLY A 39 2.08 8.39 8.54
CA GLY A 39 3.18 8.91 7.71
C GLY A 39 2.86 8.87 6.20
N LEU A 40 2.25 7.78 5.72
CA LEU A 40 1.76 7.69 4.35
C LEU A 40 0.66 8.72 4.06
N SER A 41 -0.27 8.89 5.00
CA SER A 41 -1.35 9.88 4.87
C SER A 41 -0.81 11.31 4.83
N ALA A 42 0.23 11.60 5.62
CA ALA A 42 0.93 12.88 5.56
C ALA A 42 1.66 13.11 4.23
N LEU A 43 2.23 12.05 3.62
CA LEU A 43 2.83 12.14 2.28
C LEU A 43 1.77 12.45 1.21
N ILE A 44 0.60 11.80 1.25
CA ILE A 44 -0.53 12.13 0.36
C ILE A 44 -1.03 13.56 0.59
N CYS A 45 -1.13 14.00 1.86
CA CYS A 45 -1.44 15.39 2.16
C CYS A 45 -0.40 16.34 1.55
N GLY A 46 0.88 16.01 1.61
CA GLY A 46 1.96 16.81 1.01
C GLY A 46 1.83 16.92 -0.51
N THR A 47 1.48 15.84 -1.20
CA THR A 47 1.24 15.85 -2.66
C THR A 47 0.00 16.66 -3.02
N ALA A 48 -1.09 16.51 -2.26
CA ALA A 48 -2.31 17.30 -2.45
C ALA A 48 -2.06 18.80 -2.22
N VAL A 49 -1.39 19.19 -1.14
CA VAL A 49 -1.11 20.60 -0.81
C VAL A 49 -0.19 21.24 -1.84
N THR A 50 0.89 20.55 -2.24
CA THR A 50 1.82 21.07 -3.26
C THR A 50 1.15 21.20 -4.63
N SER A 51 0.31 20.24 -5.01
CA SER A 51 -0.45 20.31 -6.27
C SER A 51 -1.50 21.41 -6.24
N GLN A 52 -2.28 21.52 -5.16
CA GLN A 52 -3.29 22.57 -4.99
C GLN A 52 -2.68 23.98 -5.01
N TYR A 53 -1.54 24.17 -4.35
CA TYR A 53 -0.84 25.45 -4.37
C TYR A 53 -0.34 25.79 -5.77
N LEU A 54 0.13 24.79 -6.54
CA LEU A 54 0.56 24.97 -7.92
C LEU A 54 -0.60 25.39 -8.84
N ALA A 55 -1.76 24.75 -8.68
CA ALA A 55 -2.99 25.08 -9.39
C ALA A 55 -3.50 26.50 -9.04
N THR A 56 -3.55 26.83 -7.75
CA THR A 56 -4.20 28.07 -7.28
C THR A 56 -3.35 29.32 -7.54
N GLU A 57 -2.05 29.27 -7.19
CA GLU A 57 -1.18 30.46 -7.23
C GLU A 57 -0.49 30.63 -8.60
N PHE A 58 -0.20 29.53 -9.29
CA PHE A 58 0.53 29.55 -10.56
C PHE A 58 -0.35 29.16 -11.76
N GLN A 59 -1.62 28.81 -11.56
CA GLN A 59 -2.58 28.45 -12.62
C GLN A 59 -2.03 27.33 -13.53
N LEU A 60 -1.31 26.39 -12.92
CA LEU A 60 -0.54 25.36 -13.61
C LEU A 60 -1.08 23.98 -13.23
N ASP A 61 -2.02 23.50 -14.06
CA ASP A 61 -2.68 22.21 -13.91
C ASP A 61 -2.01 21.17 -14.82
N VAL A 62 -0.86 20.63 -14.38
CA VAL A 62 -0.11 19.58 -15.10
C VAL A 62 0.10 18.30 -14.26
N PRO A 63 -0.99 17.66 -13.84
CA PRO A 63 -0.95 16.49 -12.96
C PRO A 63 -0.33 15.25 -13.61
N MET A 64 -0.41 15.10 -14.95
CA MET A 64 0.30 14.01 -15.64
C MET A 64 1.79 14.24 -15.64
N PHE A 65 2.24 15.48 -15.81
CA PHE A 65 3.66 15.82 -15.66
C PHE A 65 4.17 15.50 -14.26
N GLN A 66 3.42 15.92 -13.22
CA GLN A 66 3.73 15.62 -11.82
C GLN A 66 3.90 14.11 -11.55
N SER A 67 2.95 13.30 -12.04
CA SER A 67 2.96 11.85 -11.86
C SER A 67 4.05 11.16 -12.70
N CYS A 68 4.32 11.65 -13.91
CA CYS A 68 5.38 11.14 -14.78
C CYS A 68 6.76 11.25 -14.11
N ILE A 69 7.05 12.38 -13.43
CA ILE A 69 8.30 12.55 -12.67
C ILE A 69 8.47 11.42 -11.63
N ASN A 70 7.40 11.06 -10.90
CA ASN A 70 7.45 9.97 -9.94
C ASN A 70 7.76 8.62 -10.59
N TYR A 71 7.08 8.28 -11.69
CA TYR A 71 7.36 7.01 -12.39
C TYR A 71 8.78 6.97 -12.96
N VAL A 72 9.28 8.08 -13.49
CA VAL A 72 10.67 8.20 -13.96
C VAL A 72 11.65 7.98 -12.80
N LEU A 73 11.42 8.59 -11.64
CA LEU A 73 12.26 8.38 -10.45
C LEU A 73 12.24 6.92 -9.97
N LEU A 74 11.07 6.28 -9.96
CA LEU A 74 10.94 4.85 -9.64
C LEU A 74 11.69 4.00 -10.66
N CYS A 75 11.61 4.35 -11.95
CA CYS A 75 12.33 3.66 -13.01
C CYS A 75 13.86 3.79 -12.83
N LEU A 76 14.34 5.02 -12.65
CA LEU A 76 15.76 5.31 -12.48
C LEU A 76 16.37 4.70 -11.22
N THR A 77 15.58 4.41 -10.18
CA THR A 77 16.08 3.85 -8.92
C THR A 77 15.86 2.36 -8.82
N TYR A 78 14.63 1.87 -8.99
CA TYR A 78 14.29 0.46 -8.79
C TYR A 78 14.47 -0.37 -10.05
N THR A 79 14.14 0.14 -11.24
CA THR A 79 14.37 -0.59 -12.49
C THR A 79 15.86 -0.74 -12.77
N THR A 80 16.65 0.32 -12.57
CA THR A 80 18.12 0.24 -12.70
C THR A 80 18.72 -0.73 -11.69
N ALA A 81 18.29 -0.69 -10.41
CA ALA A 81 18.72 -1.66 -9.41
C ALA A 81 18.38 -3.10 -9.81
N LEU A 82 17.23 -3.32 -10.46
CA LEU A 82 16.81 -4.63 -10.97
C LEU A 82 17.61 -5.05 -12.22
N CYS A 83 18.07 -4.10 -13.03
CA CYS A 83 18.99 -4.36 -14.15
C CYS A 83 20.37 -4.83 -13.69
N PHE A 84 20.89 -4.25 -12.60
CA PHE A 84 22.23 -4.58 -12.08
C PHE A 84 22.24 -5.77 -11.10
N LYS A 85 21.08 -6.22 -10.62
CA LYS A 85 20.97 -7.43 -9.80
C LYS A 85 21.34 -8.65 -10.66
N LYS A 86 22.39 -9.40 -10.29
CA LYS A 86 22.78 -10.68 -10.94
C LYS A 86 22.01 -11.85 -10.31
N GLY A 87 21.19 -12.57 -11.09
CA GLY A 87 20.58 -13.84 -10.66
C GLY A 87 19.46 -14.36 -11.57
N ASN A 88 18.74 -15.38 -11.13
CA ASN A 88 17.56 -15.97 -11.82
C ASN A 88 16.29 -15.08 -11.72
N GLU A 89 16.45 -13.85 -11.21
CA GLU A 89 15.43 -12.81 -11.05
C GLU A 89 15.82 -11.53 -11.83
N ASN A 90 16.65 -11.66 -12.86
CA ASN A 90 17.01 -10.53 -13.70
C ASN A 90 15.77 -9.93 -14.35
N ILE A 91 15.75 -8.60 -14.51
CA ILE A 91 14.67 -7.88 -15.20
C ILE A 91 14.34 -8.49 -16.57
N LEU A 92 15.37 -8.89 -17.34
CA LEU A 92 15.22 -9.49 -18.66
C LEU A 92 14.41 -10.79 -18.65
N GLN A 93 14.56 -11.62 -17.62
CA GLN A 93 13.82 -12.87 -17.49
C GLN A 93 12.37 -12.61 -17.10
N ILE A 94 12.14 -11.65 -16.19
CA ILE A 94 10.80 -11.23 -15.79
C ILE A 94 10.06 -10.62 -16.99
N LEU A 95 10.74 -9.77 -17.76
CA LEU A 95 10.21 -9.17 -18.98
C LEU A 95 9.90 -10.24 -20.02
N LYS A 96 10.78 -11.23 -20.24
CA LYS A 96 10.52 -12.30 -21.21
C LYS A 96 9.30 -13.17 -20.87
N THR A 97 9.08 -13.49 -19.59
CA THR A 97 8.03 -14.43 -19.19
C THR A 97 6.71 -13.75 -18.81
N LYS A 98 6.75 -12.55 -18.20
CA LYS A 98 5.59 -11.95 -17.52
C LYS A 98 5.37 -10.47 -17.84
N TRP A 99 6.01 -9.89 -18.87
CA TRP A 99 5.88 -8.47 -19.21
C TRP A 99 4.43 -7.99 -19.30
N TRP A 100 3.55 -8.76 -19.95
CA TRP A 100 2.16 -8.35 -20.20
C TRP A 100 1.36 -8.12 -18.90
N LYS A 101 1.64 -8.90 -17.84
CA LYS A 101 0.97 -8.73 -16.54
C LYS A 101 1.39 -7.42 -15.87
N TYR A 102 2.69 -7.10 -15.95
CA TYR A 102 3.24 -5.87 -15.41
C TYR A 102 2.89 -4.65 -16.25
N LEU A 103 2.75 -4.80 -17.57
CA LEU A 103 2.24 -3.76 -18.45
C LEU A 103 0.79 -3.41 -18.09
N LEU A 104 -0.07 -4.42 -17.92
CA LEU A 104 -1.46 -4.19 -17.51
C LEU A 104 -1.53 -3.56 -16.12
N LEU A 105 -0.70 -3.99 -15.18
CA LEU A 105 -0.60 -3.39 -13.84
C LEU A 105 -0.17 -1.92 -13.90
N GLY A 106 0.86 -1.59 -14.69
CA GLY A 106 1.30 -0.21 -14.91
C GLY A 106 0.22 0.64 -15.57
N LEU A 107 -0.52 0.08 -16.53
CA LEU A 107 -1.65 0.77 -17.17
C LEU A 107 -2.76 1.08 -16.17
N VAL A 108 -3.17 0.08 -15.38
CA VAL A 108 -4.20 0.26 -14.35
C VAL A 108 -3.78 1.31 -13.32
N ASP A 109 -2.51 1.31 -12.88
CA ASP A 109 -2.01 2.29 -11.92
C ASP A 109 -2.00 3.72 -12.48
N VAL A 110 -1.48 3.90 -13.70
CA VAL A 110 -1.42 5.21 -14.35
C VAL A 110 -2.81 5.75 -14.68
N GLU A 111 -3.71 4.92 -15.21
CA GLU A 111 -5.09 5.31 -15.52
C GLU A 111 -5.89 5.63 -14.26
N ALA A 112 -5.64 4.95 -13.13
CA ALA A 112 -6.26 5.29 -11.85
C ALA A 112 -5.89 6.73 -11.43
N ASN A 113 -4.58 7.04 -11.45
CA ASN A 113 -4.07 8.38 -11.13
C ASN A 113 -4.62 9.44 -12.10
N TYR A 114 -4.67 9.16 -13.40
CA TYR A 114 -5.23 10.09 -14.38
C TYR A 114 -6.74 10.31 -14.18
N ALA A 115 -7.52 9.25 -13.95
CA ALA A 115 -8.97 9.33 -13.84
C ALA A 115 -9.43 10.16 -12.63
N VAL A 116 -8.80 10.00 -11.45
CA VAL A 116 -9.14 10.80 -10.25
C VAL A 116 -8.76 12.26 -10.44
N VAL A 117 -7.57 12.50 -11.00
CA VAL A 117 -7.09 13.84 -11.32
C VAL A 117 -8.06 14.55 -12.27
N LYS A 118 -8.47 13.86 -13.32
CA LYS A 118 -9.41 14.38 -14.30
C LYS A 118 -10.78 14.63 -13.68
N ALA A 119 -11.21 13.81 -12.73
CA ALA A 119 -12.49 13.98 -12.04
C ALA A 119 -12.59 15.32 -11.28
N TYR A 120 -11.47 15.84 -10.74
CA TYR A 120 -11.43 17.18 -10.10
C TYR A 120 -11.93 18.31 -11.00
N GLN A 121 -11.91 18.14 -12.33
CA GLN A 121 -12.41 19.14 -13.29
C GLN A 121 -13.93 19.05 -13.54
N TYR A 122 -14.59 17.94 -13.17
CA TYR A 122 -15.98 17.65 -13.52
C TYR A 122 -16.92 17.46 -12.32
N THR A 123 -16.39 17.23 -11.11
CA THR A 123 -17.18 17.05 -9.89
C THR A 123 -16.56 17.81 -8.71
N THR A 124 -17.23 17.79 -7.55
CA THR A 124 -16.80 18.52 -6.35
C THR A 124 -15.81 17.72 -5.52
N LEU A 125 -14.96 18.43 -4.75
CA LEU A 125 -14.03 17.80 -3.80
C LEU A 125 -14.75 16.87 -2.81
N THR A 126 -15.92 17.30 -2.35
CA THR A 126 -16.79 16.56 -1.43
C THR A 126 -17.31 15.27 -2.07
N SER A 127 -17.71 15.31 -3.34
CA SER A 127 -18.13 14.13 -4.10
C SER A 127 -16.97 13.15 -4.30
N ILE A 128 -15.78 13.66 -4.67
CA ILE A 128 -14.58 12.84 -4.86
C ILE A 128 -14.25 12.09 -3.56
N GLN A 129 -14.15 12.78 -2.42
CA GLN A 129 -13.84 12.15 -1.14
C GLN A 129 -14.83 11.05 -0.75
N LEU A 130 -16.12 11.27 -0.99
CA LEU A 130 -17.15 10.28 -0.67
C LEU A 130 -17.08 9.07 -1.61
N LEU A 131 -16.90 9.32 -2.91
CA LEU A 131 -16.85 8.28 -3.93
C LEU A 131 -15.54 7.50 -3.92
N ASP A 132 -14.40 8.12 -3.55
CA ASP A 132 -13.10 7.43 -3.50
C ASP A 132 -13.09 6.35 -2.40
N CYS A 133 -13.92 6.53 -1.36
CA CYS A 133 -14.16 5.50 -0.35
C CYS A 133 -14.73 4.20 -0.91
N PHE A 134 -15.27 4.21 -2.13
CA PHE A 134 -15.69 3.00 -2.85
C PHE A 134 -14.53 2.02 -3.09
N ILE A 135 -13.28 2.48 -2.97
CA ILE A 135 -12.10 1.60 -2.98
C ILE A 135 -12.17 0.52 -1.89
N LEU A 136 -12.75 0.82 -0.71
CA LEU A 136 -12.80 -0.09 0.43
C LEU A 136 -13.68 -1.33 0.18
N PRO A 137 -14.96 -1.21 -0.22
CA PRO A 137 -15.78 -2.38 -0.53
C PRO A 137 -15.19 -3.19 -1.69
N VAL A 138 -14.67 -2.52 -2.73
CA VAL A 138 -14.00 -3.20 -3.85
C VAL A 138 -12.80 -3.99 -3.35
N LEU A 139 -11.92 -3.40 -2.54
CA LEU A 139 -10.76 -4.10 -1.96
C LEU A 139 -11.15 -5.28 -1.09
N LEU A 140 -12.19 -5.18 -0.26
CA LEU A 140 -12.66 -6.29 0.57
C LEU A 140 -13.13 -7.47 -0.29
N ILE A 141 -13.90 -7.20 -1.33
CA ILE A 141 -14.41 -8.21 -2.26
C ILE A 141 -13.25 -8.85 -3.04
N LEU A 142 -12.38 -8.02 -3.64
CA LEU A 142 -11.24 -8.47 -4.43
C LEU A 142 -10.24 -9.25 -3.58
N SER A 143 -9.93 -8.78 -2.36
CA SER A 143 -9.04 -9.49 -1.42
C SER A 143 -9.62 -10.83 -0.98
N ARG A 144 -10.94 -10.94 -0.84
CA ARG A 144 -11.59 -12.23 -0.56
C ARG A 144 -11.52 -13.18 -1.75
N ILE A 145 -11.69 -12.69 -2.98
CA ILE A 145 -11.69 -13.53 -4.19
C ILE A 145 -10.27 -13.96 -4.57
N PHE A 146 -9.34 -13.01 -4.68
CA PHE A 146 -7.99 -13.27 -5.21
C PHE A 146 -6.98 -13.71 -4.14
N LEU A 147 -7.02 -13.10 -2.96
CA LEU A 147 -6.10 -13.42 -1.85
C LEU A 147 -6.70 -14.44 -0.87
N LYS A 148 -7.96 -14.85 -1.06
CA LYS A 148 -8.70 -15.78 -0.18
C LYS A 148 -8.69 -15.35 1.30
N THR A 149 -8.63 -14.05 1.54
CA THR A 149 -8.56 -13.48 2.88
C THR A 149 -9.87 -13.71 3.64
N ARG A 150 -9.79 -14.22 4.87
CA ARG A 150 -10.97 -14.46 5.73
C ARG A 150 -11.22 -13.27 6.65
N TYR A 151 -12.07 -12.35 6.22
CA TYR A 151 -12.50 -11.22 7.04
C TYR A 151 -13.50 -11.66 8.12
N ARG A 152 -13.22 -11.28 9.38
CA ARG A 152 -14.15 -11.39 10.50
C ARG A 152 -15.14 -10.20 10.51
N ILE A 153 -16.25 -10.34 11.23
CA ILE A 153 -17.29 -9.30 11.38
C ILE A 153 -16.67 -7.96 11.83
N VAL A 154 -15.69 -8.01 12.73
CA VAL A 154 -14.97 -6.82 13.23
C VAL A 154 -14.38 -5.96 12.10
N HIS A 155 -13.86 -6.58 11.02
CA HIS A 155 -13.29 -5.83 9.89
C HIS A 155 -14.36 -5.08 9.11
N TYR A 156 -15.53 -5.67 8.90
CA TYR A 156 -16.65 -5.02 8.23
C TYR A 156 -17.21 -3.86 9.07
N VAL A 157 -17.30 -4.04 10.39
CA VAL A 157 -17.73 -2.97 11.30
C VAL A 157 -16.70 -1.85 11.33
N ALA A 158 -15.41 -2.16 11.37
CA ALA A 158 -14.34 -1.16 11.31
C ALA A 158 -14.41 -0.29 10.04
N VAL A 159 -14.64 -0.91 8.88
CA VAL A 159 -14.83 -0.18 7.61
C VAL A 159 -16.07 0.69 7.64
N PHE A 160 -17.19 0.20 8.19
CA PHE A 160 -18.40 1.01 8.37
C PHE A 160 -18.17 2.21 9.28
N VAL A 161 -17.42 2.03 10.38
CA VAL A 161 -17.03 3.13 11.28
C VAL A 161 -16.20 4.18 10.54
N CYS A 162 -15.22 3.78 9.73
CA CYS A 162 -14.45 4.73 8.93
C CYS A 162 -15.30 5.46 7.88
N LEU A 163 -16.21 4.76 7.19
CA LEU A 163 -17.16 5.39 6.25
C LEU A 163 -18.07 6.41 6.94
N ALA A 164 -18.50 6.13 8.18
CA ALA A 164 -19.25 7.10 8.97
C ALA A 164 -18.42 8.34 9.32
N GLY A 165 -17.12 8.16 9.61
CA GLY A 165 -16.18 9.27 9.81
C GLY A 165 -15.99 10.14 8.57
N VAL A 166 -15.86 9.52 7.38
CA VAL A 166 -15.82 10.26 6.11
C VAL A 166 -17.15 10.97 5.85
N GLY A 167 -18.29 10.33 6.12
CA GLY A 167 -19.60 10.97 6.00
C GLY A 167 -19.74 12.22 6.89
N ALA A 168 -19.18 12.17 8.10
CA ALA A 168 -19.13 13.34 8.99
C ALA A 168 -18.21 14.45 8.45
N MET A 169 -17.08 14.09 7.84
CA MET A 169 -16.17 15.04 7.18
C MET A 169 -16.87 15.75 6.02
N VAL A 170 -17.49 14.99 5.12
CA VAL A 170 -18.25 15.54 3.98
C VAL A 170 -19.41 16.41 4.47
N GLY A 171 -20.12 15.98 5.52
CA GLY A 171 -21.14 16.80 6.17
C GLY A 171 -20.59 18.13 6.71
N ALA A 172 -19.36 18.13 7.24
CA ALA A 172 -18.69 19.34 7.68
C ALA A 172 -18.34 20.27 6.50
N ASP A 173 -17.93 19.71 5.36
CA ASP A 173 -17.64 20.49 4.15
C ASP A 173 -18.88 21.17 3.58
N LEU A 174 -20.02 20.46 3.57
CA LEU A 174 -21.31 21.02 3.16
C LEU A 174 -21.76 22.15 4.09
N VAL A 175 -21.65 21.96 5.41
CA VAL A 175 -22.01 22.99 6.40
C VAL A 175 -21.07 24.21 6.33
N SER A 176 -19.80 23.97 6.00
CA SER A 176 -18.78 25.03 5.91
C SER A 176 -18.82 25.77 4.56
N GLY A 177 -19.72 25.39 3.65
CA GLY A 177 -19.85 25.99 2.32
C GLY A 177 -18.66 25.71 1.39
N ARG A 178 -17.94 24.60 1.60
CA ARG A 178 -16.72 24.25 0.87
C ARG A 178 -16.98 23.42 -0.39
N ASP A 179 -18.19 23.47 -0.93
CA ASP A 179 -18.58 22.78 -2.17
C ASP A 179 -18.04 23.52 -3.42
N GLN A 180 -16.71 23.73 -3.44
CA GLN A 180 -15.98 24.33 -4.54
C GLN A 180 -15.67 23.23 -5.56
N GLY A 181 -16.53 23.09 -6.56
CA GLY A 181 -16.31 22.20 -7.70
C GLY A 181 -17.07 22.67 -8.92
N SER A 182 -16.66 22.18 -10.09
CA SER A 182 -17.37 22.49 -11.34
C SER A 182 -18.69 21.72 -11.38
N SER A 183 -19.80 22.40 -11.64
CA SER A 183 -21.12 21.77 -11.84
C SER A 183 -21.32 21.25 -13.27
N SER A 184 -20.30 21.35 -14.14
CA SER A 184 -20.38 20.88 -15.52
C SER A 184 -20.17 19.36 -15.59
N ASN A 185 -21.27 18.63 -15.84
CA ASN A 185 -21.29 17.18 -16.00
C ASN A 185 -20.80 16.39 -14.76
N ILE A 186 -21.37 16.68 -13.58
CA ILE A 186 -21.12 15.97 -12.31
C ILE A 186 -21.14 14.45 -12.49
N LEU A 187 -22.09 13.91 -13.27
CA LEU A 187 -22.20 12.48 -13.52
C LEU A 187 -20.96 11.87 -14.21
N LEU A 188 -20.32 12.63 -15.10
CA LEU A 188 -19.08 12.19 -15.74
C LEU A 188 -17.93 12.16 -14.72
N GLY A 189 -17.83 13.20 -13.88
CA GLY A 189 -16.86 13.27 -12.79
C GLY A 189 -17.03 12.12 -11.81
N ASP A 190 -18.23 11.91 -11.30
CA ASP A 190 -18.54 10.82 -10.37
C ASP A 190 -18.25 9.44 -10.97
N GLY A 191 -18.57 9.25 -12.26
CA GLY A 191 -18.22 8.04 -13.00
C GLY A 191 -16.71 7.81 -13.09
N LEU A 192 -15.92 8.87 -13.34
CA LEU A 192 -14.46 8.81 -13.34
C LEU A 192 -13.89 8.45 -11.96
N VAL A 193 -14.45 8.97 -10.87
CA VAL A 193 -14.01 8.62 -9.51
C VAL A 193 -14.25 7.15 -9.22
N ILE A 194 -15.43 6.63 -9.55
CA ILE A 194 -15.75 5.20 -9.33
C ILE A 194 -14.80 4.29 -10.14
N ILE A 195 -14.50 4.68 -11.39
CA ILE A 195 -13.52 3.97 -12.22
C ILE A 195 -12.14 4.02 -11.57
N SER A 196 -11.68 5.20 -11.14
CA SER A 196 -10.38 5.36 -10.48
C SER A 196 -10.28 4.53 -9.20
N ALA A 197 -11.27 4.63 -8.30
CA ALA A 197 -11.33 3.85 -7.06
C ALA A 197 -11.27 2.34 -7.32
N THR A 198 -11.94 1.87 -8.39
CA THR A 198 -11.89 0.46 -8.80
C THR A 198 -10.50 0.07 -9.32
N LEU A 199 -9.87 0.91 -10.16
CA LEU A 199 -8.53 0.66 -10.69
C LEU A 199 -7.48 0.70 -9.58
N TYR A 200 -7.55 1.66 -8.65
CA TYR A 200 -6.68 1.70 -7.48
C TYR A 200 -6.87 0.48 -6.58
N ALA A 201 -8.11 -0.01 -6.38
CA ALA A 201 -8.33 -1.26 -5.65
C ALA A 201 -7.60 -2.43 -6.32
N VAL A 202 -7.68 -2.54 -7.65
CA VAL A 202 -6.97 -3.58 -8.41
C VAL A 202 -5.44 -3.41 -8.32
N SER A 203 -4.92 -2.18 -8.46
CA SER A 203 -3.48 -1.90 -8.36
C SER A 203 -2.96 -2.25 -6.96
N ASN A 204 -3.63 -1.78 -5.91
CA ASN A 204 -3.27 -2.04 -4.52
C ASN A 204 -3.37 -3.54 -4.15
N LEU A 205 -4.35 -4.26 -4.71
CA LEU A 205 -4.47 -5.71 -4.52
C LEU A 205 -3.31 -6.46 -5.18
N CYS A 206 -2.99 -6.11 -6.43
CA CYS A 206 -1.86 -6.67 -7.17
C CYS A 206 -0.55 -6.37 -6.45
N GLN A 207 -0.39 -5.16 -5.92
CA GLN A 207 0.73 -4.76 -5.09
C GLN A 207 0.84 -5.64 -3.85
N GLU A 208 -0.24 -5.84 -3.10
CA GLU A 208 -0.25 -6.75 -1.94
C GLU A 208 0.17 -8.17 -2.32
N TYR A 209 -0.40 -8.71 -3.40
CA TYR A 209 -0.07 -10.05 -3.89
C TYR A 209 1.40 -10.18 -4.28
N ILE A 210 1.95 -9.24 -5.06
CA ILE A 210 3.33 -9.32 -5.54
C ILE A 210 4.31 -9.10 -4.37
N VAL A 211 4.03 -8.16 -3.49
CA VAL A 211 4.91 -7.85 -2.35
C VAL A 211 4.96 -8.99 -1.34
N LYS A 212 3.86 -9.72 -1.12
CA LYS A 212 3.81 -10.85 -0.19
C LYS A 212 4.35 -12.16 -0.78
N ASN A 213 4.25 -12.37 -2.10
CA ASN A 213 4.69 -13.62 -2.75
C ASN A 213 6.01 -13.52 -3.53
N LYS A 214 6.46 -12.30 -3.85
CA LYS A 214 7.67 -12.02 -4.64
C LYS A 214 8.50 -10.97 -3.91
N SER A 215 9.12 -10.04 -4.64
CA SER A 215 9.94 -8.98 -4.06
C SER A 215 9.32 -7.60 -4.28
N ARG A 216 9.51 -6.72 -3.29
CA ARG A 216 9.11 -5.30 -3.38
C ARG A 216 9.83 -4.57 -4.51
N ILE A 217 11.11 -4.89 -4.72
CA ILE A 217 11.95 -4.28 -5.76
C ILE A 217 11.45 -4.68 -7.16
N GLU A 218 11.02 -5.93 -7.35
CA GLU A 218 10.38 -6.37 -8.60
C GLU A 218 9.10 -5.57 -8.87
N PHE A 219 8.20 -5.44 -7.89
CA PHE A 219 6.98 -4.65 -8.06
C PHE A 219 7.29 -3.19 -8.46
N LEU A 220 8.12 -2.50 -7.66
CA LEU A 220 8.45 -1.09 -7.90
C LEU A 220 9.22 -0.88 -9.20
N GLY A 221 10.17 -1.76 -9.53
CA GLY A 221 10.94 -1.65 -10.77
C GLY A 221 10.08 -1.88 -12.01
N MET A 222 9.10 -2.77 -11.95
CA MET A 222 8.22 -3.04 -13.10
C MET A 222 7.14 -1.96 -13.26
N VAL A 223 6.56 -1.47 -12.16
CA VAL A 223 5.62 -0.32 -12.18
C VAL A 223 6.34 0.95 -12.62
N GLY A 224 7.57 1.20 -12.14
CA GLY A 224 8.38 2.34 -12.60
C GLY A 224 8.66 2.28 -14.11
N LEU A 225 9.07 1.12 -14.63
CA LEU A 225 9.35 0.95 -16.05
C LEU A 225 8.13 1.18 -16.94
N PHE A 226 7.05 0.41 -16.72
CA PHE A 226 5.85 0.52 -17.55
C PHE A 226 5.07 1.80 -17.29
N GLY A 227 5.03 2.26 -16.03
CA GLY A 227 4.44 3.53 -15.65
C GLY A 227 5.11 4.70 -16.35
N THR A 228 6.44 4.72 -16.46
CA THR A 228 7.17 5.76 -17.21
C THR A 228 6.81 5.76 -18.69
N LEU A 229 6.73 4.58 -19.31
CA LEU A 229 6.37 4.48 -20.73
C LEU A 229 4.95 4.98 -21.00
N ILE A 230 3.99 4.55 -20.18
CA ILE A 230 2.57 4.90 -20.37
C ILE A 230 2.32 6.37 -20.02
N SER A 231 2.79 6.82 -18.84
CA SER A 231 2.63 8.22 -18.42
C SER A 231 3.38 9.19 -19.32
N GLY A 232 4.55 8.79 -19.87
CA GLY A 232 5.28 9.58 -20.86
C GLY A 232 4.51 9.75 -22.17
N ILE A 233 3.86 8.70 -22.67
CA ILE A 233 2.98 8.78 -23.85
C ILE A 233 1.78 9.70 -23.55
N GLN A 234 1.10 9.50 -22.41
CA GLN A 234 -0.05 10.33 -22.04
C GLN A 234 0.31 11.80 -21.83
N LEU A 235 1.45 12.07 -21.19
CA LEU A 235 2.00 13.42 -21.05
C LEU A 235 2.23 14.07 -22.42
N GLY A 236 2.83 13.34 -23.36
CA GLY A 236 3.06 13.81 -24.72
C GLY A 236 1.79 14.06 -25.53
N VAL A 237 0.71 13.31 -25.27
CA VAL A 237 -0.57 13.48 -25.98
C VAL A 237 -1.43 14.57 -25.35
N LEU A 238 -1.55 14.60 -24.02
CA LEU A 238 -2.56 15.38 -23.31
C LEU A 238 -2.04 16.73 -22.81
N GLU A 239 -0.81 16.80 -22.30
CA GLU A 239 -0.29 17.97 -21.57
C GLU A 239 0.94 18.59 -22.24
N HIS A 240 1.34 18.15 -23.43
CA HIS A 240 2.57 18.63 -24.09
C HIS A 240 2.60 20.14 -24.33
N MET A 241 1.47 20.75 -24.67
CA MET A 241 1.37 22.19 -24.88
C MET A 241 1.46 22.96 -23.57
N GLU A 242 0.74 22.51 -22.54
CA GLU A 242 0.73 23.11 -21.20
C GLU A 242 2.14 23.07 -20.59
N VAL A 243 2.83 21.92 -20.71
CA VAL A 243 4.21 21.75 -20.23
C VAL A 243 5.21 22.61 -21.00
N GLY A 244 5.02 22.76 -22.32
CA GLY A 244 5.85 23.62 -23.15
C GLY A 244 5.71 25.10 -22.85
N ASN A 245 4.56 25.52 -22.32
CA ASN A 245 4.26 26.92 -22.01
C ASN A 245 4.61 27.33 -20.56
N ILE A 246 5.15 26.40 -19.75
CA ILE A 246 5.48 26.65 -18.34
C ILE A 246 6.52 27.78 -18.22
N GLN A 247 6.13 28.85 -17.53
CA GLN A 247 7.04 29.91 -17.13
C GLN A 247 7.84 29.46 -15.91
N TRP A 248 9.03 28.89 -16.15
CA TRP A 248 9.87 28.32 -15.10
C TRP A 248 10.30 29.37 -14.06
N LYS A 249 9.69 29.27 -12.88
CA LYS A 249 10.11 29.98 -11.66
C LYS A 249 10.71 28.98 -10.68
N TRP A 250 11.65 29.44 -9.85
CA TRP A 250 12.27 28.58 -8.82
C TRP A 250 11.23 28.00 -7.85
N GLN A 251 10.14 28.74 -7.57
CA GLN A 251 9.04 28.29 -6.72
C GLN A 251 8.30 27.10 -7.33
N ILE A 252 7.98 27.16 -8.63
CA ILE A 252 7.34 26.05 -9.36
C ILE A 252 8.23 24.81 -9.34
N ALA A 253 9.54 24.99 -9.61
CA ALA A 253 10.50 23.89 -9.55
C ALA A 253 10.59 23.27 -8.14
N LEU A 254 10.56 24.10 -7.08
CA LEU A 254 10.60 23.64 -5.70
C LEU A 254 9.30 22.89 -5.31
N LEU A 255 8.13 23.38 -5.73
CA LEU A 255 6.85 22.70 -5.49
C LEU A 255 6.77 21.36 -6.24
N LEU A 256 7.20 21.31 -7.50
CA LEU A 256 7.29 20.07 -8.28
C LEU A 256 8.28 19.08 -7.65
N CYS A 257 9.42 19.56 -7.14
CA CYS A 257 10.37 18.73 -6.41
C CYS A 257 9.76 18.19 -5.11
N GLY A 258 9.07 19.04 -4.33
CA GLY A 258 8.35 18.64 -3.13
C GLY A 258 7.29 17.58 -3.40
N PHE A 259 6.48 17.77 -4.45
CA PHE A 259 5.51 16.79 -4.91
C PHE A 259 6.19 15.47 -5.27
N ALA A 260 7.23 15.51 -6.11
CA ALA A 260 7.95 14.33 -6.58
C ALA A 260 8.59 13.55 -5.43
N MET A 261 9.19 14.25 -4.45
CA MET A 261 9.77 13.63 -3.26
C MET A 261 8.71 12.98 -2.37
N CYS A 262 7.55 13.63 -2.19
CA CYS A 262 6.45 13.06 -1.42
C CYS A 262 5.87 11.82 -2.11
N MET A 263 5.57 11.89 -3.41
CA MET A 263 5.06 10.76 -4.20
C MET A 263 6.07 9.61 -4.27
N TYR A 264 7.34 9.89 -4.53
CA TYR A 264 8.38 8.87 -4.59
C TYR A 264 8.53 8.14 -3.25
N THR A 265 8.51 8.89 -2.14
CA THR A 265 8.55 8.32 -0.79
C THR A 265 7.29 7.51 -0.51
N LEU A 266 6.11 8.01 -0.92
CA LEU A 266 4.84 7.30 -0.78
C LEU A 266 4.88 5.94 -1.50
N TYR A 267 5.21 5.93 -2.79
CA TYR A 267 5.32 4.72 -3.61
C TYR A 267 6.39 3.76 -3.07
N SER A 268 7.48 4.26 -2.49
CA SER A 268 8.54 3.43 -1.91
C SER A 268 8.14 2.82 -0.56
N CYS A 269 7.44 3.58 0.28
CA CYS A 269 7.01 3.15 1.61
C CYS A 269 5.73 2.31 1.60
N MET A 270 4.82 2.55 0.66
CA MET A 270 3.53 1.84 0.56
C MET A 270 3.69 0.31 0.52
N PRO A 271 4.55 -0.29 -0.34
CA PRO A 271 4.85 -1.72 -0.32
C PRO A 271 5.38 -2.21 1.02
N VAL A 272 6.19 -1.41 1.71
CA VAL A 272 6.74 -1.78 3.03
C VAL A 272 5.61 -1.93 4.03
N VAL A 273 4.67 -0.98 4.07
CA VAL A 273 3.54 -1.02 5.01
C VAL A 273 2.57 -2.13 4.66
N ILE A 274 2.24 -2.32 3.37
CA ILE A 274 1.39 -3.42 2.89
C ILE A 274 2.00 -4.79 3.25
N SER A 275 3.33 -4.94 3.18
CA SER A 275 4.00 -6.19 3.56
C SER A 275 3.82 -6.56 5.04
N MET A 276 3.64 -5.55 5.90
CA MET A 276 3.42 -5.73 7.34
C MET A 276 1.94 -5.83 7.71
N THR A 277 1.05 -5.37 6.82
CA THR A 277 -0.40 -5.23 7.05
C THR A 277 -1.19 -5.85 5.88
N SER A 278 -1.99 -5.05 5.17
CA SER A 278 -2.73 -5.37 3.95
C SER A 278 -3.02 -4.10 3.15
N ALA A 279 -3.39 -4.25 1.87
CA ALA A 279 -3.83 -3.12 1.06
C ALA A 279 -5.07 -2.44 1.66
N THR A 280 -5.99 -3.22 2.22
CA THR A 280 -7.20 -2.69 2.87
C THR A 280 -6.87 -1.87 4.12
N ALA A 281 -5.98 -2.37 4.99
CA ALA A 281 -5.56 -1.63 6.19
C ALA A 281 -4.91 -0.30 5.81
N VAL A 282 -4.02 -0.31 4.81
CA VAL A 282 -3.37 0.89 4.30
C VAL A 282 -4.39 1.90 3.78
N ASN A 283 -5.30 1.51 2.88
CA ASN A 283 -6.31 2.42 2.34
C ASN A 283 -7.22 3.00 3.43
N LEU A 284 -7.52 2.21 4.48
CA LEU A 284 -8.24 2.70 5.65
C LEU A 284 -7.48 3.80 6.41
N SER A 285 -6.14 3.71 6.47
CA SER A 285 -5.32 4.79 7.04
C SER A 285 -5.29 6.02 6.13
N LEU A 286 -5.26 5.84 4.81
CA LEU A 286 -5.17 6.94 3.84
C LEU A 286 -6.39 7.87 3.88
N LEU A 287 -7.54 7.42 4.39
CA LEU A 287 -8.70 8.30 4.66
C LEU A 287 -8.36 9.48 5.59
N THR A 288 -7.33 9.33 6.44
CA THR A 288 -6.88 10.45 7.29
C THR A 288 -6.13 11.52 6.49
N ALA A 289 -5.64 11.21 5.28
CA ALA A 289 -4.99 12.18 4.40
C ALA A 289 -5.94 13.28 3.95
N ASP A 290 -7.20 12.95 3.68
CA ASP A 290 -8.23 13.93 3.30
C ASP A 290 -8.42 14.99 4.39
N LEU A 291 -8.49 14.54 5.64
CA LEU A 291 -8.56 15.42 6.81
C LEU A 291 -7.29 16.24 7.00
N PHE A 292 -6.10 15.63 6.83
CA PHE A 292 -4.84 16.37 6.90
C PHE A 292 -4.76 17.46 5.83
N SER A 293 -5.18 17.17 4.61
CA SER A 293 -5.26 18.15 3.52
C SER A 293 -6.20 19.30 3.89
N ILE A 294 -7.36 19.00 4.51
CA ILE A 294 -8.29 20.01 5.01
C ILE A 294 -7.65 20.86 6.11
N PHE A 295 -6.97 20.26 7.10
CA PHE A 295 -6.28 20.99 8.16
C PHE A 295 -5.19 21.90 7.60
N CYS A 296 -4.34 21.39 6.72
CA CYS A 296 -3.34 22.20 6.01
C CYS A 296 -4.00 23.32 5.21
N GLY A 297 -5.14 23.06 4.58
CA GLY A 297 -5.89 24.09 3.86
C GLY A 297 -6.48 25.16 4.78
N ILE A 298 -6.91 24.82 6.00
CA ILE A 298 -7.34 25.81 7.00
C ILE A 298 -6.18 26.73 7.38
N PHE A 299 -4.98 26.18 7.58
CA PHE A 299 -3.81 26.98 7.93
C PHE A 299 -3.27 27.82 6.76
N LEU A 300 -3.17 27.23 5.56
CA LEU A 300 -2.52 27.84 4.40
C LEU A 300 -3.47 28.72 3.58
N PHE A 301 -4.72 28.29 3.40
CA PHE A 301 -5.72 28.97 2.56
C PHE A 301 -6.83 29.65 3.39
N GLN A 302 -6.70 29.68 4.72
CA GLN A 302 -7.62 30.36 5.65
C GLN A 302 -9.08 29.87 5.57
N TYR A 303 -9.28 28.56 5.35
CA TYR A 303 -10.61 27.98 5.32
C TYR A 303 -11.32 27.98 6.69
N THR A 304 -12.65 27.90 6.66
CA THR A 304 -13.49 27.84 7.87
C THR A 304 -13.27 26.54 8.64
N PHE A 305 -13.07 26.67 9.95
CA PHE A 305 -12.87 25.54 10.86
C PHE A 305 -14.21 25.04 11.40
N SER A 306 -14.41 23.72 11.35
CA SER A 306 -15.55 23.04 11.98
C SER A 306 -15.05 21.95 12.92
N GLY A 307 -15.62 21.88 14.14
CA GLY A 307 -15.30 20.82 15.10
C GLY A 307 -15.62 19.41 14.58
N LEU A 308 -16.51 19.29 13.59
CA LEU A 308 -16.86 18.03 12.92
C LEU A 308 -15.65 17.36 12.25
N TYR A 309 -14.64 18.11 11.78
CA TYR A 309 -13.42 17.52 11.22
C TYR A 309 -12.62 16.74 12.27
N VAL A 310 -12.55 17.25 13.50
CA VAL A 310 -11.87 16.57 14.62
C VAL A 310 -12.63 15.31 15.02
N VAL A 311 -13.96 15.39 15.09
CA VAL A 311 -14.81 14.21 15.34
C VAL A 311 -14.60 13.16 14.25
N SER A 312 -14.58 13.57 12.99
CA SER A 312 -14.34 12.69 11.83
C SER A 312 -12.99 11.99 11.94
N LEU A 313 -11.93 12.73 12.29
CA LEU A 313 -10.59 12.18 12.50
C LEU A 313 -10.59 11.10 13.59
N LEU A 314 -11.21 11.38 14.74
CA LEU A 314 -11.27 10.42 15.84
C LEU A 314 -12.04 9.15 15.45
N VAL A 315 -13.16 9.30 14.73
CA VAL A 315 -13.95 8.16 14.26
C VAL A 315 -13.16 7.30 13.27
N ILE A 316 -12.48 7.90 12.29
CA ILE A 316 -11.62 7.17 11.33
C ILE A 316 -10.47 6.46 12.05
N MET A 317 -9.84 7.12 13.02
CA MET A 317 -8.76 6.52 13.81
C MET A 317 -9.24 5.34 14.64
N VAL A 318 -10.42 5.43 15.24
CA VAL A 318 -11.05 4.30 15.96
C VAL A 318 -11.34 3.15 15.01
N GLY A 319 -11.91 3.41 13.84
CA GLY A 319 -12.15 2.36 12.83
C GLY A 319 -10.85 1.71 12.34
N PHE A 320 -9.80 2.49 12.10
CA PHE A 320 -8.49 1.96 11.72
C PHE A 320 -7.86 1.09 12.82
N ILE A 321 -7.93 1.52 14.09
CA ILE A 321 -7.45 0.73 15.24
C ILE A 321 -8.28 -0.56 15.36
N MET A 322 -9.60 -0.47 15.22
CA MET A 322 -10.50 -1.62 15.26
C MET A 322 -10.17 -2.66 14.18
N PHE A 323 -9.85 -2.21 12.96
CA PHE A 323 -9.45 -3.08 11.86
C PHE A 323 -8.13 -3.81 12.13
N ASN A 324 -7.13 -3.10 12.67
CA ASN A 324 -5.77 -3.65 12.88
C ASN A 324 -5.58 -4.38 14.21
N ALA A 325 -6.51 -4.21 15.17
CA ALA A 325 -6.46 -4.91 16.45
C ALA A 325 -6.72 -6.41 16.30
N VAL A 326 -7.50 -6.81 15.29
CA VAL A 326 -7.77 -8.22 14.99
C VAL A 326 -6.91 -8.63 13.79
N PRO A 327 -5.96 -9.57 13.96
CA PRO A 327 -5.15 -10.05 12.84
C PRO A 327 -6.03 -10.68 11.76
N THR A 328 -5.90 -10.24 10.51
CA THR A 328 -6.52 -10.92 9.38
C THR A 328 -5.71 -12.19 9.08
N PRO A 329 -6.27 -13.40 9.17
CA PRO A 329 -5.54 -14.62 8.85
C PRO A 329 -5.32 -14.70 7.34
N SER A 330 -4.13 -14.34 6.88
CA SER A 330 -3.66 -14.68 5.53
C SER A 330 -3.01 -16.06 5.58
N GLN A 331 -3.52 -17.02 4.82
CA GLN A 331 -2.83 -18.30 4.63
C GLN A 331 -1.48 -18.00 3.95
N SER A 332 -0.38 -18.15 4.69
CA SER A 332 0.89 -18.49 4.05
C SER A 332 0.67 -19.77 3.25
N PRO A 333 1.21 -19.92 2.04
CA PRO A 333 1.06 -21.15 1.28
C PRO A 333 1.57 -22.30 2.16
N GLU A 334 0.68 -23.21 2.53
CA GLU A 334 1.07 -24.46 3.17
C GLU A 334 2.11 -25.15 2.28
N PRO A 335 3.20 -25.69 2.85
CA PRO A 335 3.98 -26.68 2.12
C PRO A 335 3.02 -27.80 1.74
N VAL A 336 2.96 -28.13 0.45
CA VAL A 336 2.13 -29.19 -0.13
C VAL A 336 2.17 -30.41 0.78
N SER A 337 1.09 -30.60 1.54
CA SER A 337 0.84 -31.84 2.26
C SER A 337 0.25 -32.79 1.23
N GLN A 338 1.02 -33.80 0.85
CA GLN A 338 0.54 -34.89 0.00
C GLN A 338 -0.61 -35.60 0.72
N GLU A 339 -1.83 -35.43 0.22
CA GLU A 339 -2.93 -36.34 0.50
C GLU A 339 -2.61 -37.69 -0.15
N ALA A 340 -2.29 -38.69 0.67
CA ALA A 340 -2.49 -40.09 0.34
C ALA A 340 -3.32 -40.69 1.49
N GLY A 341 -4.49 -41.21 1.14
CA GLY A 341 -5.51 -41.65 2.08
C GLY A 341 -5.04 -42.73 3.05
N GLN A 342 -5.53 -42.64 4.28
CA GLN A 342 -5.43 -43.71 5.27
C GLN A 342 -6.78 -44.43 5.36
N ASP A 343 -6.82 -45.65 4.85
CA ASP A 343 -7.73 -46.69 5.31
C ASP A 343 -6.89 -47.78 5.99
N ASN A 344 -7.26 -48.08 7.24
CA ASN A 344 -6.91 -49.18 8.13
C ASN A 344 -5.73 -50.12 7.77
N GLN A 345 -4.75 -50.23 8.67
CA GLN A 345 -4.48 -51.45 9.44
C GLN A 345 -3.38 -51.24 10.50
N ALA A 346 -3.64 -51.83 11.67
CA ALA A 346 -2.70 -51.99 12.76
C ALA A 346 -1.64 -53.06 12.43
N VAL A 347 -0.61 -53.09 13.29
CA VAL A 347 0.33 -54.19 13.59
C VAL A 347 1.79 -53.95 13.15
N GLU A 348 2.62 -53.83 14.19
CA GLU A 348 4.03 -54.20 14.36
C GLU A 348 5.21 -53.33 13.87
N HIS A 349 5.91 -52.87 14.91
CA HIS A 349 7.35 -52.96 15.16
C HIS A 349 8.30 -51.82 14.76
N ASP A 350 8.89 -51.26 15.82
CA ASP A 350 10.14 -50.49 15.88
C ASP A 350 11.23 -51.02 14.96
N ASP A 351 11.73 -50.17 14.05
CA ASP A 351 13.14 -49.83 13.93
C ASP A 351 13.30 -48.64 12.94
N GLU A 352 14.46 -47.96 12.95
CA GLU A 352 14.84 -46.87 12.00
C GLU A 352 14.57 -45.40 12.38
N ARG A 353 14.90 -45.00 13.63
CA ARG A 353 15.24 -43.59 13.94
C ARG A 353 16.66 -43.38 14.51
N GLN A 354 17.59 -44.30 14.25
CA GLN A 354 19.01 -44.17 14.63
C GLN A 354 19.96 -43.75 13.51
N VAL A 355 19.56 -43.73 12.23
CA VAL A 355 20.53 -43.49 11.12
C VAL A 355 20.83 -41.98 10.89
N GLY A 356 19.99 -41.05 11.35
CA GLY A 356 20.18 -39.61 11.12
C GLY A 356 21.12 -38.87 12.10
N SER A 357 21.41 -39.45 13.27
CA SER A 357 22.24 -38.77 14.29
C SER A 357 23.74 -39.10 14.18
N VAL A 358 24.08 -40.24 13.58
CA VAL A 358 25.47 -40.68 13.41
C VAL A 358 26.19 -39.91 12.30
N VAL A 359 25.48 -39.59 11.19
CA VAL A 359 26.09 -38.88 10.05
C VAL A 359 26.44 -37.42 10.37
N LYS A 360 25.63 -36.73 11.18
CA LYS A 360 25.90 -35.32 11.56
C LYS A 360 27.04 -35.13 12.56
N ASN A 361 27.30 -36.13 13.41
CA ASN A 361 28.41 -36.05 14.37
C ASN A 361 29.77 -36.38 13.73
N GLN A 362 29.78 -37.18 12.66
CA GLN A 362 31.01 -37.56 11.96
C GLN A 362 31.54 -36.44 11.05
N GLU A 363 30.65 -35.66 10.41
CA GLU A 363 31.03 -34.53 9.56
C GLU A 363 31.58 -33.35 10.37
N LYS A 364 31.05 -33.12 11.58
CA LYS A 364 31.50 -32.04 12.47
C LYS A 364 32.88 -32.31 13.07
N CYS A 365 33.18 -33.56 13.42
CA CYS A 365 34.47 -33.95 13.99
C CYS A 365 35.63 -33.89 12.96
N VAL A 366 35.35 -34.08 11.67
CA VAL A 366 36.36 -34.00 10.59
C VAL A 366 36.69 -32.55 10.21
N ILE A 367 35.72 -31.63 10.33
CA ILE A 367 35.93 -30.21 10.06
C ILE A 367 36.75 -29.54 11.18
N ASP A 368 36.46 -29.86 12.44
CA ASP A 368 37.17 -29.28 13.59
C ASP A 368 38.64 -29.77 13.66
N ALA A 369 38.90 -31.05 13.34
CA ALA A 369 40.26 -31.60 13.28
C ALA A 369 41.13 -31.04 12.12
N ASN A 370 40.49 -30.61 11.03
CA ASN A 370 41.19 -29.95 9.91
C ASN A 370 41.47 -28.47 10.19
N LEU A 371 40.62 -27.79 10.97
CA LEU A 371 40.84 -26.39 11.38
C LEU A 371 42.00 -26.26 12.38
N GLU A 372 42.12 -27.17 13.35
CA GLU A 372 43.24 -27.18 14.30
C GLU A 372 44.58 -27.47 13.62
N ASN A 373 44.62 -28.37 12.64
CA ASN A 373 45.84 -28.67 11.88
C ASN A 373 46.29 -27.50 10.97
N LEU A 374 45.35 -26.71 10.42
CA LEU A 374 45.66 -25.50 9.65
C LEU A 374 46.14 -24.35 10.55
N ALA A 375 45.60 -24.21 11.75
CA ALA A 375 46.05 -23.23 12.75
C ALA A 375 47.47 -23.55 13.28
N ALA A 376 47.77 -24.84 13.52
CA ALA A 376 49.10 -25.28 13.95
C ALA A 376 50.18 -25.09 12.85
N LYS A 377 49.81 -25.30 11.58
CA LYS A 377 50.72 -25.15 10.44
C LYS A 377 51.04 -23.68 10.11
N ASN A 378 50.10 -22.76 10.33
CA ASN A 378 50.31 -21.32 10.13
C ASN A 378 50.98 -20.62 11.32
N GLY A 379 50.86 -21.16 12.54
CA GLY A 379 51.58 -20.67 13.73
C GLY A 379 53.09 -20.90 13.67
N HIS A 380 53.55 -21.96 13.00
CA HIS A 380 54.97 -22.27 12.82
C HIS A 380 55.66 -21.43 11.72
N ILE A 381 54.91 -20.90 10.75
CA ILE A 381 55.48 -20.05 9.67
C ILE A 381 55.68 -18.61 10.14
N LEU A 382 54.86 -18.09 11.06
CA LEU A 382 55.02 -16.73 11.60
C LEU A 382 56.14 -16.58 12.65
N ARG A 383 56.65 -17.67 13.25
CA ARG A 383 57.80 -17.63 14.17
C ARG A 383 59.16 -17.67 13.47
N SER A 384 59.21 -17.93 12.16
CA SER A 384 60.46 -17.99 11.38
C SER A 384 60.76 -16.70 10.58
N VAL A 385 59.96 -15.64 10.74
CA VAL A 385 60.12 -14.33 10.06
C VAL A 385 60.35 -13.18 11.07
N LYS A 386 60.52 -13.50 12.36
CA LYS A 386 61.01 -12.57 13.39
C LYS A 386 62.21 -13.19 14.13
N MET A 387 63.30 -13.38 13.41
CA MET A 387 64.68 -13.30 13.91
C MET A 387 65.54 -12.65 12.84
#